data_AF-A0A847VC73-F1
#
_entry.id   AF-A0A847VC73-F1
#
_cell.length_a   1.000
_cell.length_b   1.000
_cell.length_c   1.000
_cell.angle_alpha   90.00
_cell.angle_beta   90.00
_cell.angle_gamma   90.00
#
_symmetry.space_group_name_H-M   'P 1'
#
loop_
_entity.id
_entity.type
_entity.pdbx_description
1 polymer ?
#
loop_
_entity_poly.entity_id
_entity_poly.type
_entity_poly.pdbx_seq_one_letter_code
_entity_poly.pdbx_strand_id
1 'polypeptide(L)'
;MKNSLYLRSGLLALVLLAAIPAALGATSITGPTVISSPGTYVLAKDIAGGNSPAIWVQSSGVTIDGNGHTIRGSGGSHGILVNRDGTTLSGVEIRNVRLQGWNCGLYFKGVASSTATGVTATSNGKAGINLRTTRDTTISGCTVSGNQQGILLWQDCDGNTITGNTMKDNSDMGLWMAGTGRTGSGIVYDSTGNTVSDNVATGNRFGLYLDFTRDNTVTGNRAANNDDHGIFLDYSSGTRITGNTVTDHSQSGIVLFDSPSCTISGNTATGNGDYGLWAIQSPSLAISSNQFSGNGDGTHKLSGGSTQVSGSSAQTSGGAAPAPTVSTQAPAVSDAITNSVSGSTRSAPVVTATTQAPSGSADMTVAPTTARKGAAVKFTVTPTAGKTIKSVWWSFDATSHMNTWNSRATNPTFFYPATGTFAPLVKVTYTDGTTAEVRKSVTVT
;
A
#
# COMPACT_ATOMS: atom_id res chain seq x y z
N MET A 1 -25.97 -56.61 21.78
CA MET A 1 -24.92 -55.59 21.52
C MET A 1 -25.61 -54.34 21.01
N LYS A 2 -25.57 -53.26 21.81
CA LYS A 2 -26.18 -51.95 21.52
C LYS A 2 -25.23 -51.16 20.63
N ASN A 3 -25.65 -50.74 19.43
CA ASN A 3 -24.97 -49.69 18.68
C ASN A 3 -25.99 -48.58 18.38
N SER A 4 -25.85 -47.48 19.11
CA SER A 4 -26.56 -46.22 18.93
C SER A 4 -25.93 -45.42 17.79
N LEU A 5 -26.69 -45.15 16.73
CA LEU A 5 -26.32 -44.17 15.72
C LEU A 5 -27.21 -42.93 15.91
N TYR A 6 -26.64 -41.89 16.52
CA TYR A 6 -27.26 -40.57 16.59
C TYR A 6 -27.16 -39.91 15.20
N LEU A 7 -28.26 -39.88 14.44
CA LEU A 7 -28.39 -38.99 13.28
C LEU A 7 -28.61 -37.57 13.81
N ARG A 8 -27.57 -36.73 13.81
CA ARG A 8 -27.71 -35.29 13.98
C ARG A 8 -28.19 -34.70 12.66
N SER A 9 -29.44 -34.27 12.64
CA SER A 9 -30.06 -33.44 11.61
C SER A 9 -29.29 -32.11 11.45
N GLY A 10 -28.46 -32.02 10.41
CA GLY A 10 -27.90 -30.76 9.94
C GLY A 10 -28.95 -29.98 9.17
N LEU A 11 -29.59 -29.01 9.82
CA LEU A 11 -30.40 -28.01 9.16
C LEU A 11 -29.47 -27.11 8.34
N LEU A 12 -29.40 -27.36 7.03
CA LEU A 12 -28.71 -26.49 6.09
C LEU A 12 -29.51 -25.19 6.00
N ALA A 13 -29.13 -24.17 6.78
CA ALA A 13 -29.68 -22.83 6.65
C ALA A 13 -29.18 -22.24 5.32
N LEU A 14 -29.98 -22.42 4.26
CA LEU A 14 -29.86 -21.65 3.03
C LEU A 14 -30.10 -20.19 3.43
N VAL A 15 -29.04 -19.40 3.56
CA VAL A 15 -29.14 -17.95 3.72
C VAL A 15 -29.64 -17.40 2.39
N LEU A 16 -30.96 -17.35 2.26
CA LEU A 16 -31.63 -16.59 1.23
C LEU A 16 -31.27 -15.13 1.50
N LEU A 17 -30.46 -14.53 0.63
CA LEU A 17 -30.16 -13.10 0.65
C LEU A 17 -31.47 -12.37 0.31
N ALA A 18 -32.30 -12.15 1.32
CA ALA A 18 -33.47 -11.32 1.19
C ALA A 18 -32.98 -9.91 0.86
N ALA A 19 -33.27 -9.45 -0.36
CA ALA A 19 -33.28 -8.03 -0.65
C ALA A 19 -34.27 -7.40 0.33
N ILE A 20 -33.74 -6.77 1.38
CA ILE A 20 -34.55 -6.07 2.38
C ILE A 20 -35.33 -5.00 1.59
N PRO A 21 -36.67 -4.93 1.70
CA PRO A 21 -37.44 -3.87 1.06
C PRO A 21 -36.90 -2.53 1.53
N ALA A 22 -36.79 -1.55 0.63
CA ALA A 22 -36.44 -0.17 0.96
C ALA A 22 -37.17 0.25 2.24
N ALA A 23 -36.39 0.59 3.27
CA ALA A 23 -36.94 0.97 4.56
C ALA A 23 -37.99 2.08 4.36
N LEU A 24 -39.19 1.93 4.93
CA LEU A 24 -40.20 2.99 4.97
C LEU A 24 -39.54 4.28 5.46
N GLY A 25 -39.55 5.34 4.64
CA GLY A 25 -38.90 6.62 4.94
C GLY A 25 -37.54 6.87 4.29
N ALA A 26 -37.01 5.93 3.50
CA ALA A 26 -35.79 6.16 2.73
C ALA A 26 -36.00 7.17 1.59
N THR A 27 -35.11 8.16 1.49
CA THR A 27 -35.12 9.16 0.42
C THR A 27 -34.40 8.61 -0.81
N SER A 28 -35.06 8.63 -1.97
CA SER A 28 -34.47 8.15 -3.22
C SER A 28 -33.47 9.16 -3.78
N ILE A 29 -32.27 8.68 -4.14
CA ILE A 29 -31.25 9.44 -4.89
C ILE A 29 -31.32 9.03 -6.36
N THR A 30 -31.64 9.98 -7.23
CA THR A 30 -31.76 9.77 -8.69
C THR A 30 -30.76 10.59 -9.50
N GLY A 31 -29.90 11.37 -8.83
CA GLY A 31 -28.89 12.22 -9.45
C GLY A 31 -27.96 12.83 -8.41
N PRO A 32 -27.01 13.68 -8.83
CA PRO A 32 -26.11 14.35 -7.90
C PRO A 32 -26.88 15.12 -6.82
N THR A 33 -26.50 14.96 -5.55
CA THR A 33 -27.31 15.40 -4.40
C THR A 33 -26.44 15.90 -3.25
N VAL A 34 -26.89 16.97 -2.58
CA VAL A 34 -26.37 17.40 -1.28
C VAL A 34 -27.32 16.90 -0.19
N ILE A 35 -26.77 16.21 0.80
CA ILE A 35 -27.51 15.64 1.93
C ILE A 35 -27.16 16.45 3.17
N SER A 36 -28.08 17.30 3.61
CA SER A 36 -27.91 18.22 4.75
C SER A 36 -28.69 17.80 6.00
N SER A 37 -29.54 16.78 5.92
CA SER A 37 -30.32 16.24 7.05
C SER A 37 -29.95 14.78 7.35
N PRO A 38 -30.05 14.33 8.62
CA PRO A 38 -29.99 12.91 8.96
C PRO A 38 -31.08 12.11 8.22
N GLY A 39 -30.84 10.83 7.99
CA GLY A 39 -31.81 9.95 7.36
C GLY A 39 -31.19 8.83 6.54
N THR A 40 -32.06 7.97 6.00
CA THR A 40 -31.66 6.91 5.07
C THR A 40 -31.90 7.35 3.63
N TYR A 41 -30.90 7.14 2.78
CA TYR A 41 -30.91 7.50 1.38
C TYR A 41 -30.51 6.30 0.52
N VAL A 42 -31.22 6.07 -0.58
CA VAL A 42 -31.00 4.89 -1.43
C VAL A 42 -30.89 5.31 -2.88
N LEU A 43 -29.82 4.88 -3.56
CA LEU A 43 -29.71 5.07 -5.01
C LEU A 43 -30.79 4.26 -5.72
N ALA A 44 -31.56 4.92 -6.59
CA ALA A 44 -32.58 4.25 -7.41
C ALA A 44 -32.08 3.89 -8.82
N LYS A 45 -30.92 4.43 -9.22
CA LYS A 45 -30.28 4.16 -10.50
C LYS A 45 -28.80 4.53 -10.45
N ASP A 46 -28.07 4.13 -11.48
CA ASP A 46 -26.73 4.64 -11.75
C ASP A 46 -26.77 6.16 -11.96
N ILE A 47 -25.77 6.86 -11.43
CA ILE A 47 -25.64 8.31 -11.48
C ILE A 47 -24.37 8.67 -12.23
N ALA A 48 -24.49 9.58 -13.19
CA ALA A 48 -23.36 10.27 -13.77
C ALA A 48 -23.09 11.56 -12.98
N GLY A 49 -21.85 11.73 -12.54
CA GLY A 49 -21.35 12.91 -11.86
C GLY A 49 -20.75 13.93 -12.82
N GLY A 50 -20.12 14.95 -12.24
CA GLY A 50 -19.44 16.01 -12.99
C GLY A 50 -18.22 16.54 -12.23
N ASN A 51 -17.98 17.84 -12.31
CA ASN A 51 -16.81 18.49 -11.69
C ASN A 51 -16.99 18.80 -10.19
N SER A 52 -18.06 18.33 -9.58
CA SER A 52 -18.37 18.46 -8.15
C SER A 52 -18.67 17.08 -7.57
N PRO A 53 -18.67 16.91 -6.23
CA PRO A 53 -19.01 15.63 -5.65
C PRO A 53 -20.38 15.17 -6.14
N ALA A 54 -20.51 13.91 -6.57
CA ALA A 54 -21.82 13.41 -6.98
C ALA A 54 -22.78 13.35 -5.78
N ILE A 55 -22.31 12.87 -4.62
CA ILE A 55 -23.06 12.99 -3.37
C ILE A 55 -22.20 13.73 -2.35
N TRP A 56 -22.75 14.79 -1.77
CA TRP A 56 -22.10 15.53 -0.69
C TRP A 56 -22.92 15.43 0.60
N VAL A 57 -22.43 14.65 1.56
CA VAL A 57 -23.00 14.52 2.90
C VAL A 57 -22.46 15.60 3.82
N GLN A 58 -23.35 16.38 4.40
CA GLN A 58 -23.09 17.50 5.31
C GLN A 58 -23.76 17.32 6.69
N SER A 59 -24.39 16.18 6.93
CA SER A 59 -25.11 15.87 8.17
C SER A 59 -24.59 14.58 8.81
N SER A 60 -24.63 14.54 10.14
CA SER A 60 -24.47 13.31 10.92
C SER A 60 -25.72 12.42 10.80
N GLY A 61 -25.61 11.14 11.15
CA GLY A 61 -26.76 10.21 11.17
C GLY A 61 -27.33 9.94 9.77
N VAL A 62 -26.45 9.83 8.77
CA VAL A 62 -26.82 9.60 7.37
C VAL A 62 -26.44 8.19 6.98
N THR A 63 -27.40 7.42 6.48
CA THR A 63 -27.13 6.15 5.81
C THR A 63 -27.33 6.32 4.31
N ILE A 64 -26.31 5.98 3.52
CA ILE A 64 -26.42 5.86 2.06
C ILE A 64 -26.29 4.38 1.69
N ASP A 65 -27.34 3.83 1.11
CA ASP A 65 -27.30 2.55 0.43
C ASP A 65 -27.20 2.76 -1.08
N GLY A 66 -26.08 2.33 -1.65
CA GLY A 66 -25.87 2.33 -3.09
C GLY A 66 -26.80 1.38 -3.84
N ASN A 67 -27.41 0.40 -3.16
CA ASN A 67 -28.25 -0.62 -3.76
C ASN A 67 -27.60 -1.29 -5.00
N GLY A 68 -26.27 -1.42 -4.98
CA GLY A 68 -25.46 -1.91 -6.09
C GLY A 68 -25.25 -0.94 -7.25
N HIS A 69 -25.83 0.26 -7.24
CA HIS A 69 -25.69 1.21 -8.33
C HIS A 69 -24.30 1.85 -8.40
N THR A 70 -23.99 2.34 -9.59
CA THR A 70 -22.72 2.98 -9.93
C THR A 70 -22.85 4.50 -9.94
N ILE A 71 -21.91 5.18 -9.28
CA ILE A 71 -21.68 6.61 -9.39
C ILE A 71 -20.42 6.82 -10.25
N ARG A 72 -20.62 7.29 -11.49
CA ARG A 72 -19.55 7.49 -12.49
C ARG A 72 -19.08 8.94 -12.55
N GLY A 73 -17.78 9.18 -12.42
CA GLY A 73 -17.17 10.51 -12.52
C GLY A 73 -16.43 10.75 -13.84
N SER A 74 -15.90 11.96 -13.96
CA SER A 74 -15.04 12.44 -15.06
C SER A 74 -13.63 12.88 -14.60
N GLY A 75 -13.23 12.51 -13.38
CA GLY A 75 -11.90 12.72 -12.80
C GLY A 75 -11.73 13.95 -11.90
N GLY A 76 -12.62 14.95 -11.96
CA GLY A 76 -12.41 16.25 -11.31
C GLY A 76 -12.70 16.33 -9.80
N SER A 77 -13.57 15.47 -9.27
CA SER A 77 -14.06 15.57 -7.88
C SER A 77 -14.19 14.21 -7.19
N HIS A 78 -15.14 14.02 -6.27
CA HIS A 78 -15.33 12.79 -5.50
C HIS A 78 -16.67 12.10 -5.80
N GLY A 79 -16.73 10.77 -5.75
CA GLY A 79 -18.00 10.07 -5.89
C GLY A 79 -18.94 10.40 -4.74
N ILE A 80 -18.46 10.15 -3.53
CA ILE A 80 -19.14 10.55 -2.29
C ILE A 80 -18.15 11.34 -1.44
N LEU A 81 -18.50 12.57 -1.09
CA LEU A 81 -17.79 13.41 -0.13
C LEU A 81 -18.61 13.52 1.14
N VAL A 82 -18.03 13.16 2.27
CA VAL A 82 -18.59 13.40 3.60
C VAL A 82 -17.73 14.46 4.27
N ASN A 83 -18.27 15.67 4.37
CA ASN A 83 -17.57 16.82 4.95
C ASN A 83 -18.54 17.95 5.27
N ARG A 84 -18.32 18.60 6.40
CA ARG A 84 -18.83 19.94 6.68
C ARG A 84 -17.73 20.73 7.37
N ASP A 85 -17.24 21.78 6.72
CA ASP A 85 -16.06 22.50 7.21
C ASP A 85 -16.26 23.01 8.65
N GLY A 86 -15.24 22.79 9.49
CA GLY A 86 -15.25 23.11 10.92
C GLY A 86 -16.13 22.20 11.78
N THR A 87 -16.74 21.15 11.23
CA THR A 87 -17.63 20.23 11.97
C THR A 87 -17.20 18.79 11.76
N THR A 88 -17.09 18.02 12.85
CA THR A 88 -16.96 16.56 12.74
C THR A 88 -18.33 15.94 12.51
N LEU A 89 -18.52 15.24 11.39
CA LEU A 89 -19.74 14.46 11.11
C LEU A 89 -19.62 13.07 11.74
N SER A 90 -20.72 12.51 12.22
CA SER A 90 -20.71 11.19 12.87
C SER A 90 -21.92 10.34 12.55
N GLY A 91 -21.82 9.03 12.76
CA GLY A 91 -22.89 8.09 12.42
C GLY A 91 -23.24 8.13 10.93
N VAL A 92 -22.24 8.31 10.06
CA VAL A 92 -22.42 8.23 8.61
C VAL A 92 -22.12 6.80 8.17
N GLU A 93 -23.05 6.18 7.46
CA GLU A 93 -22.91 4.82 6.96
C GLU A 93 -23.01 4.84 5.43
N ILE A 94 -21.98 4.36 4.74
CA ILE A 94 -21.98 4.21 3.28
C ILE A 94 -21.89 2.72 2.95
N ARG A 95 -22.81 2.21 2.14
CA ARG A 95 -22.77 0.80 1.75
C ARG A 95 -23.19 0.49 0.32
N ASN A 96 -22.75 -0.66 -0.18
CA ASN A 96 -23.23 -1.28 -1.42
C ASN A 96 -23.20 -0.37 -2.66
N VAL A 97 -22.16 0.45 -2.83
CA VAL A 97 -22.06 1.42 -3.93
C VAL A 97 -20.80 1.19 -4.76
N ARG A 98 -20.89 1.41 -6.09
CA ARG A 98 -19.74 1.40 -7.00
C ARG A 98 -19.33 2.84 -7.33
N LEU A 99 -18.06 3.18 -7.14
CA LEU A 99 -17.51 4.54 -7.30
C LEU A 99 -16.35 4.50 -8.30
N GLN A 100 -16.53 5.09 -9.49
CA GLN A 100 -15.54 4.99 -10.56
C GLN A 100 -15.28 6.29 -11.31
N GLY A 101 -14.04 6.51 -11.73
CA GLY A 101 -13.67 7.68 -12.54
C GLY A 101 -13.65 8.99 -11.77
N TRP A 102 -13.38 8.96 -10.46
CA TRP A 102 -13.29 10.13 -9.60
C TRP A 102 -11.83 10.45 -9.24
N ASN A 103 -11.56 11.58 -8.62
CA ASN A 103 -10.29 11.79 -7.93
C ASN A 103 -10.22 10.87 -6.69
N CYS A 104 -11.24 10.91 -5.83
CA CYS A 104 -11.45 9.86 -4.84
C CYS A 104 -12.84 9.23 -5.02
N GLY A 105 -12.95 7.91 -4.92
CA GLY A 105 -14.25 7.25 -4.92
C GLY A 105 -15.08 7.72 -3.73
N LEU A 106 -14.65 7.36 -2.52
CA LEU A 106 -15.21 7.83 -1.25
C LEU A 106 -14.19 8.72 -0.53
N TYR A 107 -14.64 9.86 -0.01
CA TYR A 107 -13.81 10.74 0.82
C TYR A 107 -14.53 11.13 2.11
N PHE A 108 -14.04 10.61 3.23
CA PHE A 108 -14.38 11.05 4.57
C PHE A 108 -13.38 12.13 5.02
N LYS A 109 -13.87 13.33 5.29
CA LYS A 109 -13.07 14.46 5.81
C LYS A 109 -13.74 15.01 7.05
N GLY A 110 -13.08 14.91 8.21
CA GLY A 110 -13.66 15.34 9.49
C GLY A 110 -14.81 14.42 9.90
N VAL A 111 -14.58 13.12 9.97
CA VAL A 111 -15.62 12.11 10.25
C VAL A 111 -15.28 11.34 11.52
N ALA A 112 -16.29 10.94 12.29
CA ALA A 112 -16.12 10.09 13.46
C ALA A 112 -17.18 8.99 13.53
N SER A 113 -16.89 7.87 14.19
CA SER A 113 -17.92 6.86 14.55
C SER A 113 -18.83 6.50 13.38
N SER A 114 -18.23 6.17 12.24
CA SER A 114 -18.90 6.02 10.94
C SER A 114 -18.46 4.72 10.27
N THR A 115 -19.13 4.33 9.18
CA THR A 115 -18.81 3.10 8.46
C THR A 115 -18.83 3.25 6.95
N ALA A 116 -17.94 2.50 6.28
CA ALA A 116 -18.05 2.20 4.85
C ALA A 116 -17.98 0.68 4.66
N THR A 117 -19.00 0.09 4.05
CA THR A 117 -19.12 -1.36 3.90
C THR A 117 -19.48 -1.78 2.48
N GLY A 118 -18.79 -2.76 1.90
CA GLY A 118 -19.13 -3.25 0.55
C GLY A 118 -19.00 -2.18 -0.55
N VAL A 119 -18.16 -1.16 -0.33
CA VAL A 119 -17.87 -0.13 -1.35
C VAL A 119 -16.92 -0.72 -2.39
N THR A 120 -17.27 -0.58 -3.67
CA THR A 120 -16.37 -0.93 -4.78
C THR A 120 -15.86 0.36 -5.42
N ALA A 121 -14.61 0.75 -5.17
CA ALA A 121 -14.03 1.97 -5.71
C ALA A 121 -12.91 1.68 -6.72
N THR A 122 -13.16 1.98 -7.99
CA THR A 122 -12.28 1.55 -9.09
C THR A 122 -11.88 2.66 -10.03
N SER A 123 -10.65 2.63 -10.54
CA SER A 123 -10.19 3.56 -11.58
C SER A 123 -10.36 5.04 -11.18
N ASN A 124 -10.00 5.36 -9.94
CA ASN A 124 -9.99 6.73 -9.42
C ASN A 124 -8.58 7.31 -9.43
N GLY A 125 -8.45 8.60 -9.78
CA GLY A 125 -7.16 9.26 -10.02
C GLY A 125 -6.25 9.41 -8.80
N LYS A 126 -6.81 9.36 -7.58
CA LYS A 126 -6.06 9.42 -6.33
C LYS A 126 -6.35 8.24 -5.40
N ALA A 127 -7.56 8.12 -4.87
CA ALA A 127 -7.86 7.08 -3.87
C ALA A 127 -9.17 6.35 -4.15
N GLY A 128 -9.22 5.04 -3.90
CA GLY A 128 -10.49 4.33 -3.82
C GLY A 128 -11.32 4.89 -2.66
N ILE A 129 -10.75 4.83 -1.46
CA ILE A 129 -11.32 5.38 -0.22
C ILE A 129 -10.27 6.25 0.45
N ASN A 130 -10.63 7.49 0.80
CA ASN A 130 -9.79 8.43 1.51
C ASN A 130 -10.42 8.82 2.85
N LEU A 131 -9.65 8.75 3.93
CA LEU A 131 -9.97 9.23 5.25
C LEU A 131 -9.01 10.37 5.60
N ARG A 132 -9.56 11.50 6.05
CA ARG A 132 -8.77 12.63 6.57
C ARG A 132 -9.39 13.17 7.84
N THR A 133 -8.58 13.36 8.88
CA THR A 133 -9.05 13.82 10.19
C THR A 133 -10.24 12.97 10.64
N THR A 134 -10.06 11.65 10.64
CA THR A 134 -11.14 10.67 10.83
C THR A 134 -10.85 9.78 12.02
N ARG A 135 -11.84 9.53 12.87
CA ARG A 135 -11.66 8.67 14.04
C ARG A 135 -12.76 7.64 14.24
N ASP A 136 -12.44 6.56 14.94
CA ASP A 136 -13.40 5.54 15.36
C ASP A 136 -14.28 5.02 14.21
N THR A 137 -13.74 4.99 12.99
CA THR A 137 -14.48 4.67 11.77
C THR A 137 -14.06 3.31 11.24
N THR A 138 -15.03 2.54 10.73
CA THR A 138 -14.79 1.20 10.19
C THR A 138 -14.92 1.19 8.67
N ILE A 139 -13.88 0.75 7.98
CA ILE A 139 -13.89 0.46 6.54
C ILE A 139 -13.77 -1.04 6.37
N SER A 140 -14.82 -1.69 5.85
CA SER A 140 -14.81 -3.15 5.76
C SER A 140 -15.49 -3.74 4.52
N GLY A 141 -15.01 -4.91 4.09
CA GLY A 141 -15.58 -5.61 2.93
C GLY A 141 -15.53 -4.80 1.63
N CYS A 142 -14.66 -3.79 1.54
CA CYS A 142 -14.55 -2.94 0.36
C CYS A 142 -13.58 -3.53 -0.66
N THR A 143 -13.83 -3.25 -1.94
CA THR A 143 -12.92 -3.59 -3.05
C THR A 143 -12.40 -2.30 -3.66
N VAL A 144 -11.10 -2.05 -3.58
CA VAL A 144 -10.45 -0.85 -4.12
C VAL A 144 -9.39 -1.26 -5.14
N SER A 145 -9.61 -0.93 -6.41
CA SER A 145 -8.71 -1.39 -7.49
C SER A 145 -8.47 -0.42 -8.64
N GLY A 146 -7.27 -0.45 -9.23
CA GLY A 146 -6.93 0.43 -10.35
C GLY A 146 -6.91 1.91 -9.98
N ASN A 147 -6.77 2.25 -8.70
CA ASN A 147 -6.61 3.62 -8.22
C ASN A 147 -5.11 3.94 -8.09
N GLN A 148 -4.74 5.19 -7.77
CA GLN A 148 -3.38 5.44 -7.30
C GLN A 148 -3.14 4.79 -5.93
N GLN A 149 -3.98 5.11 -4.95
CA GLN A 149 -4.02 4.51 -3.62
C GLN A 149 -5.32 3.70 -3.46
N GLY A 150 -5.26 2.50 -2.88
CA GLY A 150 -6.47 1.74 -2.56
C GLY A 150 -7.27 2.42 -1.44
N ILE A 151 -6.76 2.30 -0.21
CA ILE A 151 -7.28 3.00 0.97
C ILE A 151 -6.19 3.95 1.51
N LEU A 152 -6.53 5.23 1.63
CA LEU A 152 -5.65 6.26 2.17
C LEU A 152 -6.21 6.77 3.50
N LEU A 153 -5.42 6.68 4.57
CA LEU A 153 -5.63 7.40 5.83
C LEU A 153 -4.59 8.52 5.86
N TRP A 154 -5.03 9.76 5.85
CA TRP A 154 -4.14 10.92 5.73
C TRP A 154 -4.47 11.94 6.81
N GLN A 155 -3.49 12.32 7.63
CA GLN A 155 -3.59 13.39 8.61
C GLN A 155 -4.63 13.14 9.72
N ASP A 156 -4.17 12.94 10.96
CA ASP A 156 -5.00 12.81 12.17
C ASP A 156 -6.10 11.74 12.06
N CYS A 157 -5.74 10.54 11.60
CA CYS A 157 -6.68 9.43 11.45
C CYS A 157 -6.54 8.41 12.60
N ASP A 158 -7.25 8.59 13.72
CA ASP A 158 -7.03 7.80 14.94
C ASP A 158 -8.11 6.74 15.22
N GLY A 159 -7.73 5.58 15.75
CA GLY A 159 -8.69 4.59 16.24
C GLY A 159 -9.59 3.96 15.17
N ASN A 160 -9.20 4.03 13.89
CA ASN A 160 -10.00 3.47 12.80
C ASN A 160 -9.73 1.97 12.63
N THR A 161 -10.73 1.26 12.12
CA THR A 161 -10.63 -0.18 11.79
C THR A 161 -10.77 -0.37 10.30
N ILE A 162 -9.72 -0.89 9.67
CA ILE A 162 -9.67 -1.24 8.25
C ILE A 162 -9.60 -2.76 8.16
N THR A 163 -10.72 -3.42 7.86
CA THR A 163 -10.81 -4.89 7.98
C THR A 163 -11.50 -5.59 6.81
N GLY A 164 -10.97 -6.74 6.38
CA GLY A 164 -11.63 -7.56 5.36
C GLY A 164 -11.74 -6.89 3.99
N ASN A 165 -10.86 -5.95 3.65
CA ASN A 165 -10.89 -5.24 2.36
C ASN A 165 -9.96 -5.90 1.34
N THR A 166 -10.30 -5.76 0.05
CA THR A 166 -9.46 -6.18 -1.08
C THR A 166 -8.89 -4.95 -1.79
N MET A 167 -7.57 -4.77 -1.75
CA MET A 167 -6.82 -3.68 -2.37
C MET A 167 -5.96 -4.24 -3.50
N LYS A 168 -6.41 -4.08 -4.75
CA LYS A 168 -5.83 -4.78 -5.89
C LYS A 168 -5.41 -3.87 -7.03
N ASP A 169 -4.23 -4.10 -7.60
CA ASP A 169 -3.78 -3.44 -8.82
C ASP A 169 -3.86 -1.89 -8.72
N ASN A 170 -3.59 -1.32 -7.54
CA ASN A 170 -3.46 0.13 -7.39
C ASN A 170 -2.02 0.52 -7.77
N SER A 171 -1.86 1.62 -8.51
CA SER A 171 -0.56 1.96 -9.12
C SER A 171 0.51 2.35 -8.10
N ASP A 172 0.12 2.60 -6.85
CA ASP A 172 1.01 2.92 -5.74
C ASP A 172 0.69 2.02 -4.53
N MET A 173 -0.05 2.47 -3.51
CA MET A 173 -0.23 1.67 -2.29
C MET A 173 -1.59 0.96 -2.28
N GLY A 174 -1.61 -0.28 -1.79
CA GLY A 174 -2.87 -0.96 -1.45
C GLY A 174 -3.56 -0.24 -0.29
N LEU A 175 -2.84 -0.08 0.82
CA LEU A 175 -3.19 0.80 1.93
C LEU A 175 -2.02 1.73 2.24
N TRP A 176 -2.31 3.01 2.41
CA TRP A 176 -1.36 3.99 2.94
C TRP A 176 -1.96 4.69 4.16
N MET A 177 -1.27 4.59 5.29
CA MET A 177 -1.53 5.37 6.49
C MET A 177 -0.40 6.37 6.65
N ALA A 178 -0.73 7.65 6.54
CA ALA A 178 0.23 8.73 6.49
C ALA A 178 -0.05 9.76 7.58
N GLY A 179 0.96 9.99 8.41
CA GLY A 179 1.04 11.18 9.24
C GLY A 179 1.40 12.44 8.44
N THR A 180 1.45 13.56 9.13
CA THR A 180 1.89 14.87 8.64
C THR A 180 3.41 14.97 8.53
N GLY A 181 4.14 14.01 9.09
CA GLY A 181 5.59 13.87 8.94
C GLY A 181 6.39 14.90 9.74
N ARG A 182 7.44 15.45 9.12
CA ARG A 182 8.30 16.45 9.77
C ARG A 182 7.71 17.85 9.63
N THR A 183 7.44 18.47 10.77
CA THR A 183 7.09 19.89 10.87
C THR A 183 8.29 20.70 11.36
N GLY A 184 8.18 22.04 11.33
CA GLY A 184 9.19 22.91 11.95
C GLY A 184 9.41 22.67 13.45
N SER A 185 8.50 21.94 14.09
CA SER A 185 8.55 21.57 15.51
C SER A 185 9.06 20.13 15.77
N GLY A 186 9.40 19.38 14.72
CA GLY A 186 9.89 18.00 14.82
C GLY A 186 9.03 16.98 14.06
N ILE A 187 9.28 15.69 14.28
CA ILE A 187 8.44 14.61 13.76
C ILE A 187 7.10 14.64 14.47
N VAL A 188 6.02 14.72 13.71
CA VAL A 188 4.65 14.58 14.20
C VAL A 188 4.17 13.18 13.83
N TYR A 189 3.90 12.39 14.87
CA TYR A 189 3.25 11.09 14.74
C TYR A 189 1.75 11.29 14.97
N ASP A 190 1.00 11.24 13.87
CA ASP A 190 -0.46 11.22 13.86
C ASP A 190 -0.96 9.95 13.17
N SER A 191 -2.26 9.73 13.19
CA SER A 191 -2.90 8.48 12.76
C SER A 191 -2.50 7.27 13.60
N THR A 192 -3.04 7.25 14.82
CA THR A 192 -2.62 6.39 15.92
C THR A 192 -3.71 5.44 16.39
N GLY A 193 -3.34 4.29 16.95
CA GLY A 193 -4.31 3.35 17.50
C GLY A 193 -5.23 2.69 16.45
N ASN A 194 -4.85 2.72 15.17
CA ASN A 194 -5.63 2.09 14.11
C ASN A 194 -5.40 0.58 14.07
N THR A 195 -6.42 -0.15 13.63
CA THR A 195 -6.37 -1.58 13.37
C THR A 195 -6.51 -1.85 11.87
N VAL A 196 -5.52 -2.52 11.29
CA VAL A 196 -5.53 -3.02 9.91
C VAL A 196 -5.52 -4.54 9.98
N SER A 197 -6.67 -5.19 9.73
CA SER A 197 -6.78 -6.65 9.86
C SER A 197 -7.41 -7.36 8.68
N ASP A 198 -6.97 -8.58 8.41
CA ASP A 198 -7.66 -9.50 7.47
C ASP A 198 -7.86 -8.91 6.06
N ASN A 199 -7.02 -7.95 5.66
CA ASN A 199 -7.08 -7.34 4.33
C ASN A 199 -6.22 -8.14 3.34
N VAL A 200 -6.59 -8.04 2.06
CA VAL A 200 -5.84 -8.61 0.94
C VAL A 200 -5.28 -7.49 0.09
N ALA A 201 -3.96 -7.33 0.06
CA ALA A 201 -3.26 -6.30 -0.72
C ALA A 201 -2.36 -6.94 -1.79
N THR A 202 -2.77 -6.90 -3.06
CA THR A 202 -2.08 -7.62 -4.16
C THR A 202 -1.91 -6.81 -5.44
N GLY A 203 -0.78 -6.97 -6.13
CA GLY A 203 -0.55 -6.30 -7.42
C GLY A 203 -0.39 -4.78 -7.30
N ASN A 204 -0.13 -4.26 -6.10
CA ASN A 204 0.14 -2.84 -5.87
C ASN A 204 1.64 -2.59 -5.92
N ARG A 205 2.08 -1.33 -5.88
CA ARG A 205 3.50 -1.03 -5.65
C ARG A 205 3.92 -1.43 -4.24
N PHE A 206 3.27 -0.89 -3.21
CA PHE A 206 3.41 -1.37 -1.84
C PHE A 206 2.09 -1.98 -1.36
N GLY A 207 2.15 -3.04 -0.57
CA GLY A 207 0.96 -3.67 0.00
C GLY A 207 0.30 -2.77 1.06
N LEU A 208 0.91 -2.75 2.25
CA LEU A 208 0.49 -1.95 3.39
C LEU A 208 1.63 -1.01 3.79
N TYR A 209 1.42 0.29 3.71
CA TYR A 209 2.42 1.30 4.03
C TYR A 209 1.98 2.19 5.18
N LEU A 210 2.78 2.25 6.25
CA LEU A 210 2.57 3.08 7.44
C LEU A 210 3.74 4.07 7.54
N ASP A 211 3.45 5.36 7.47
CA ASP A 211 4.43 6.43 7.31
C ASP A 211 4.18 7.54 8.35
N PHE A 212 5.13 7.77 9.24
CA PHE A 212 5.00 8.71 10.36
C PHE A 212 3.81 8.44 11.30
N THR A 213 3.60 7.18 11.68
CA THR A 213 2.46 6.75 12.52
C THR A 213 2.92 6.10 13.82
N ARG A 214 2.01 5.89 14.79
CA ARG A 214 2.36 5.17 16.04
C ARG A 214 1.23 4.31 16.59
N ASP A 215 1.62 3.29 17.35
CA ASP A 215 0.73 2.48 18.18
C ASP A 215 -0.40 1.81 17.37
N ASN A 216 -0.10 1.38 16.15
CA ASN A 216 -1.05 0.72 15.25
C ASN A 216 -0.97 -0.81 15.38
N THR A 217 -2.03 -1.51 14.98
CA THR A 217 -2.07 -2.97 14.89
C THR A 217 -2.26 -3.40 13.44
N VAL A 218 -1.35 -4.22 12.92
CA VAL A 218 -1.40 -4.81 11.58
C VAL A 218 -1.42 -6.33 11.73
N THR A 219 -2.59 -6.95 11.55
CA THR A 219 -2.74 -8.38 11.89
C THR A 219 -3.55 -9.21 10.89
N GLY A 220 -3.14 -10.46 10.64
CA GLY A 220 -3.92 -11.38 9.79
C GLY A 220 -4.02 -10.96 8.32
N ASN A 221 -3.26 -9.96 7.87
CA ASN A 221 -3.35 -9.48 6.49
C ASN A 221 -2.58 -10.40 5.53
N ARG A 222 -3.03 -10.43 4.28
CA ARG A 222 -2.34 -11.07 3.17
C ARG A 222 -1.83 -10.01 2.20
N ALA A 223 -0.53 -9.77 2.19
CA ALA A 223 0.15 -8.99 1.16
C ALA A 223 0.83 -9.97 0.19
N ALA A 224 0.56 -9.87 -1.12
CA ALA A 224 1.19 -10.77 -2.08
C ALA A 224 1.40 -10.14 -3.45
N ASN A 225 2.51 -10.46 -4.13
CA ASN A 225 2.79 -10.01 -5.50
C ASN A 225 2.70 -8.47 -5.66
N ASN A 226 3.16 -7.72 -4.65
CA ASN A 226 3.34 -6.27 -4.77
C ASN A 226 4.75 -5.97 -5.29
N ASP A 227 4.88 -4.92 -6.11
CA ASP A 227 6.13 -4.63 -6.83
C ASP A 227 7.30 -4.29 -5.91
N ASP A 228 7.10 -3.66 -4.76
CA ASP A 228 8.19 -3.27 -3.86
C ASP A 228 8.12 -4.10 -2.57
N HIS A 229 7.48 -3.58 -1.52
CA HIS A 229 7.37 -4.25 -0.22
C HIS A 229 5.94 -4.70 0.10
N GLY A 230 5.84 -5.75 0.93
CA GLY A 230 4.55 -6.24 1.41
C GLY A 230 3.97 -5.37 2.52
N ILE A 231 4.70 -5.24 3.63
CA ILE A 231 4.38 -4.36 4.76
C ILE A 231 5.56 -3.46 5.01
N PHE A 232 5.38 -2.15 4.95
CA PHE A 232 6.45 -1.18 5.15
C PHE A 232 6.06 -0.16 6.22
N LEU A 233 6.92 0.00 7.23
CA LEU A 233 6.88 1.05 8.23
C LEU A 233 8.04 2.01 7.98
N ASP A 234 7.72 3.28 7.73
CA ASP A 234 8.69 4.37 7.61
C ASP A 234 8.44 5.40 8.72
N TYR A 235 9.48 5.71 9.48
CA TYR A 235 9.43 6.56 10.68
C TYR A 235 8.20 6.29 11.56
N SER A 236 7.91 5.03 11.89
CA SER A 236 6.70 4.66 12.63
C SER A 236 7.02 3.85 13.89
N SER A 237 6.33 4.06 15.00
CA SER A 237 6.73 3.45 16.28
C SER A 237 5.63 2.64 16.95
N GLY A 238 6.00 1.71 17.84
CA GLY A 238 5.05 1.01 18.71
C GLY A 238 4.04 0.10 17.97
N THR A 239 4.27 -0.18 16.69
CA THR A 239 3.31 -0.94 15.87
C THR A 239 3.43 -2.44 16.13
N ARG A 240 2.29 -3.12 16.24
CA ARG A 240 2.21 -4.57 16.37
C ARG A 240 1.88 -5.21 15.02
N ILE A 241 2.85 -5.94 14.46
CA ILE A 241 2.74 -6.67 13.18
C ILE A 241 2.62 -8.16 13.50
N THR A 242 1.41 -8.73 13.43
CA THR A 242 1.16 -10.10 13.89
C THR A 242 0.37 -10.99 12.94
N GLY A 243 0.86 -12.20 12.69
CA GLY A 243 0.07 -13.22 11.97
C GLY A 243 -0.18 -12.86 10.51
N ASN A 244 0.64 -12.00 9.91
CA ASN A 244 0.48 -11.61 8.50
C ASN A 244 1.15 -12.63 7.58
N THR A 245 0.59 -12.81 6.38
CA THR A 245 1.17 -13.60 5.29
C THR A 245 1.67 -12.65 4.21
N VAL A 246 2.98 -12.68 3.93
CA VAL A 246 3.67 -11.68 3.11
C VAL A 246 4.53 -12.39 2.06
N THR A 247 4.07 -12.46 0.81
CA THR A 247 4.66 -13.37 -0.18
C THR A 247 4.95 -12.76 -1.55
N ASP A 248 6.02 -13.24 -2.18
CA ASP A 248 6.33 -13.01 -3.59
C ASP A 248 6.41 -11.52 -3.97
N HIS A 249 6.95 -10.70 -3.07
CA HIS A 249 7.26 -9.30 -3.36
C HIS A 249 8.58 -9.18 -4.11
N SER A 250 8.73 -8.20 -5.02
CA SER A 250 9.97 -8.08 -5.78
C SER A 250 11.16 -7.60 -4.94
N GLN A 251 10.90 -7.04 -3.74
CA GLN A 251 11.92 -6.67 -2.76
C GLN A 251 11.68 -7.41 -1.42
N SER A 252 11.80 -6.73 -0.28
CA SER A 252 11.60 -7.32 1.05
C SER A 252 10.11 -7.50 1.41
N GLY A 253 9.82 -8.51 2.23
CA GLY A 253 8.46 -8.78 2.74
C GLY A 253 8.00 -7.73 3.76
N ILE A 254 8.56 -7.77 4.97
CA ILE A 254 8.28 -6.81 6.05
C ILE A 254 9.48 -5.88 6.22
N VAL A 255 9.27 -4.57 6.14
CA VAL A 255 10.34 -3.55 6.27
C VAL A 255 10.01 -2.56 7.37
N LEU A 256 11.01 -2.25 8.20
CA LEU A 256 10.97 -1.21 9.23
C LEU A 256 12.14 -0.26 9.01
N PHE A 257 11.87 1.02 8.85
CA PHE A 257 12.89 2.06 8.72
C PHE A 257 12.67 3.16 9.75
N ASP A 258 13.69 3.44 10.57
CA ASP A 258 13.62 4.37 11.71
C ASP A 258 12.34 4.18 12.55
N SER A 259 12.01 2.91 12.79
CA SER A 259 10.71 2.47 13.29
C SER A 259 10.84 1.69 14.61
N PRO A 260 11.09 2.38 15.73
CA PRO A 260 11.46 1.74 16.99
C PRO A 260 10.28 1.07 17.70
N SER A 261 10.60 0.20 18.66
CA SER A 261 9.64 -0.34 19.64
C SER A 261 8.49 -1.14 19.04
N CYS A 262 8.66 -1.68 17.83
CA CYS A 262 7.65 -2.50 17.18
C CYS A 262 7.71 -3.96 17.66
N THR A 263 6.55 -4.62 17.65
CA THR A 263 6.43 -6.07 17.92
C THR A 263 6.11 -6.80 16.63
N ILE A 264 6.96 -7.75 16.23
CA ILE A 264 6.82 -8.53 14.99
C ILE A 264 6.68 -10.00 15.40
N SER A 265 5.46 -10.54 15.37
CA SER A 265 5.22 -11.90 15.86
C SER A 265 4.33 -12.78 15.00
N GLY A 266 4.68 -14.06 14.83
CA GLY A 266 3.78 -15.01 14.16
C GLY A 266 3.60 -14.77 12.66
N ASN A 267 4.43 -13.94 12.02
CA ASN A 267 4.28 -13.62 10.60
C ASN A 267 4.95 -14.69 9.73
N THR A 268 4.41 -14.90 8.53
CA THR A 268 4.99 -15.76 7.49
C THR A 268 5.42 -14.88 6.32
N ALA A 269 6.73 -14.82 6.04
CA ALA A 269 7.25 -14.10 4.87
C ALA A 269 8.08 -15.02 3.96
N THR A 270 7.56 -15.26 2.75
CA THR A 270 8.10 -16.28 1.83
C THR A 270 8.24 -15.79 0.40
N GLY A 271 9.31 -16.20 -0.30
CA GLY A 271 9.46 -15.93 -1.73
C GLY A 271 9.76 -14.46 -2.09
N ASN A 272 10.12 -13.63 -1.11
CA ASN A 272 10.39 -12.21 -1.35
C ASN A 272 11.79 -12.02 -1.95
N GLY A 273 11.93 -11.05 -2.86
CA GLY A 273 13.16 -10.80 -3.61
C GLY A 273 14.39 -10.56 -2.74
N ASP A 274 14.23 -9.87 -1.61
CA ASP A 274 15.33 -9.58 -0.69
C ASP A 274 15.20 -10.36 0.63
N TYR A 275 14.69 -9.72 1.68
CA TYR A 275 14.56 -10.29 3.02
C TYR A 275 13.10 -10.58 3.37
N GLY A 276 12.88 -11.62 4.18
CA GLY A 276 11.58 -11.81 4.84
C GLY A 276 11.25 -10.66 5.81
N LEU A 277 12.26 -10.21 6.56
CA LEU A 277 12.20 -9.05 7.45
C LEU A 277 13.46 -8.18 7.35
N TRP A 278 13.31 -6.90 7.05
CA TRP A 278 14.42 -5.93 7.06
C TRP A 278 14.11 -4.77 8.02
N ALA A 279 14.89 -4.65 9.09
CA ALA A 279 14.82 -3.53 10.01
C ALA A 279 16.08 -2.66 9.91
N ILE A 280 15.90 -1.36 9.71
CA ILE A 280 16.94 -0.35 9.55
C ILE A 280 16.73 0.74 10.58
N GLN A 281 17.76 1.04 11.38
CA GLN A 281 17.73 2.10 12.41
C GLN A 281 16.50 1.99 13.34
N SER A 282 16.04 0.77 13.59
CA SER A 282 14.79 0.50 14.31
C SER A 282 15.11 -0.23 15.62
N PRO A 283 15.46 0.49 16.69
CA PRO A 283 15.84 -0.14 17.96
C PRO A 283 14.63 -0.68 18.74
N SER A 284 14.91 -1.51 19.74
CA SER A 284 13.93 -2.00 20.71
C SER A 284 12.83 -2.88 20.10
N LEU A 285 13.16 -3.67 19.07
CA LEU A 285 12.21 -4.59 18.44
C LEU A 285 12.03 -5.86 19.26
N ALA A 286 10.77 -6.31 19.35
CA ALA A 286 10.39 -7.61 19.87
C ALA A 286 9.98 -8.54 18.71
N ILE A 287 10.87 -9.43 18.29
CA ILE A 287 10.68 -10.31 17.14
C ILE A 287 10.50 -11.75 17.65
N SER A 288 9.35 -12.37 17.40
CA SER A 288 9.14 -13.74 17.86
C SER A 288 8.24 -14.62 16.99
N SER A 289 8.50 -15.92 16.96
CA SER A 289 7.62 -16.91 16.28
C SER A 289 7.34 -16.62 14.79
N ASN A 290 8.25 -15.95 14.08
CA ASN A 290 8.08 -15.68 12.65
C ASN A 290 8.68 -16.80 11.79
N GLN A 291 8.09 -17.03 10.62
CA GLN A 291 8.54 -18.00 9.63
C GLN A 291 9.02 -17.27 8.38
N PHE A 292 10.32 -17.27 8.14
CA PHE A 292 10.94 -16.63 6.99
C PHE A 292 11.66 -17.68 6.13
N SER A 293 11.20 -17.88 4.89
CA SER A 293 11.73 -18.93 4.02
C SER A 293 11.78 -18.52 2.55
N GLY A 294 12.74 -19.03 1.79
CA GLY A 294 12.79 -18.81 0.33
C GLY A 294 12.90 -17.36 -0.12
N ASN A 295 13.40 -16.45 0.71
CA ASN A 295 13.65 -15.05 0.35
C ASN A 295 15.08 -14.90 -0.21
N GLY A 296 15.30 -14.01 -1.19
CA GLY A 296 16.50 -14.00 -2.02
C GLY A 296 17.80 -13.64 -1.28
N ASP A 297 17.85 -12.50 -0.60
CA ASP A 297 19.03 -12.03 0.14
C ASP A 297 19.15 -12.66 1.54
N GLY A 298 18.07 -13.24 2.05
CA GLY A 298 18.08 -14.02 3.28
C GLY A 298 16.81 -13.88 4.12
N THR A 299 16.80 -14.49 5.30
CA THR A 299 15.58 -14.52 6.11
C THR A 299 15.29 -13.19 6.79
N HIS A 300 16.32 -12.51 7.28
CA HIS A 300 16.18 -11.19 7.91
C HIS A 300 17.50 -10.39 7.89
N LYS A 301 17.38 -9.06 7.98
CA LYS A 301 18.50 -8.13 8.20
C LYS A 301 18.09 -7.10 9.25
N LEU A 302 18.87 -6.98 10.32
CA LEU A 302 18.56 -6.10 11.45
C LEU A 302 19.73 -5.14 11.67
N SER A 303 19.47 -3.84 11.64
CA SER A 303 20.42 -2.81 12.03
C SER A 303 19.79 -1.81 13.00
N GLY A 304 20.49 -1.52 14.10
CA GLY A 304 20.06 -0.59 15.14
C GLY A 304 19.71 -1.27 16.47
N GLY A 305 20.70 -1.46 17.34
CA GLY A 305 20.53 -1.67 18.79
C GLY A 305 19.67 -2.85 19.25
N SER A 306 19.44 -2.91 20.57
CA SER A 306 18.80 -4.00 21.33
C SER A 306 17.57 -4.60 20.64
N THR A 307 17.74 -5.79 20.04
CA THR A 307 16.67 -6.54 19.40
C THR A 307 16.56 -7.91 20.06
N GLN A 308 15.36 -8.30 20.48
CA GLN A 308 15.08 -9.64 21.01
C GLN A 308 14.49 -10.48 19.90
N VAL A 309 15.19 -11.56 19.50
CA VAL A 309 14.70 -12.55 18.53
C VAL A 309 14.51 -13.89 19.24
N SER A 310 13.28 -14.42 19.27
CA SER A 310 13.00 -15.71 19.90
C SER A 310 12.02 -16.56 19.08
N GLY A 311 12.24 -17.88 19.03
CA GLY A 311 11.31 -18.83 18.40
C GLY A 311 11.00 -18.61 16.91
N SER A 312 11.77 -17.77 16.20
CA SER A 312 11.58 -17.53 14.77
C SER A 312 12.38 -18.55 13.96
N SER A 313 11.75 -19.18 12.99
CA SER A 313 12.41 -20.15 12.10
C SER A 313 12.87 -19.48 10.81
N ALA A 314 14.13 -19.70 10.47
CA ALA A 314 14.74 -19.24 9.24
C ALA A 314 15.17 -20.47 8.42
N GLN A 315 14.56 -20.68 7.24
CA GLN A 315 15.08 -21.62 6.26
C GLN A 315 15.66 -20.83 5.09
N THR A 316 16.99 -20.88 4.94
CA THR A 316 17.67 -20.39 3.75
C THR A 316 17.40 -21.35 2.59
N SER A 317 17.33 -20.82 1.37
CA SER A 317 17.05 -21.55 0.14
C SER A 317 18.20 -22.49 -0.24
N GLY A 318 18.31 -23.60 0.49
CA GLY A 318 19.12 -24.77 0.18
C GLY A 318 18.22 -25.98 -0.03
N GLY A 319 17.41 -25.95 -1.07
CA GLY A 319 16.50 -27.04 -1.42
C GLY A 319 15.20 -26.48 -1.97
N ALA A 320 14.83 -26.90 -3.18
CA ALA A 320 13.52 -26.64 -3.75
C ALA A 320 12.44 -27.06 -2.73
N ALA A 321 11.68 -26.09 -2.22
CA ALA A 321 10.51 -26.39 -1.43
C ALA A 321 9.49 -27.10 -2.33
N PRO A 322 8.79 -28.14 -1.84
CA PRO A 322 7.76 -28.83 -2.61
C PRO A 322 6.64 -27.83 -2.94
N ALA A 323 6.14 -27.90 -4.17
CA ALA A 323 5.03 -27.07 -4.61
C ALA A 323 3.84 -27.22 -3.63
N PRO A 324 3.18 -26.12 -3.21
CA PRO A 324 1.94 -26.22 -2.47
C PRO A 324 0.91 -26.92 -3.37
N THR A 325 0.36 -28.05 -2.91
CA THR A 325 -0.80 -28.69 -3.52
C THR A 325 -1.98 -27.74 -3.48
N VAL A 326 -2.19 -27.01 -4.57
CA VAL A 326 -3.45 -26.37 -4.92
C VAL A 326 -4.09 -27.22 -6.00
N SER A 327 -5.17 -27.91 -5.64
CA SER A 327 -6.05 -28.59 -6.58
C SER A 327 -6.77 -27.56 -7.44
N THR A 328 -6.37 -27.42 -8.70
CA THR A 328 -7.25 -27.06 -9.84
C THR A 328 -6.63 -27.56 -11.15
N GLN A 329 -7.40 -28.30 -11.94
CA GLN A 329 -7.04 -28.84 -13.26
C GLN A 329 -6.60 -27.75 -14.28
N ALA A 330 -5.47 -28.04 -14.96
CA ALA A 330 -5.07 -27.92 -16.38
C ALA A 330 -5.96 -27.14 -17.42
N PRO A 331 -5.40 -26.65 -18.57
CA PRO A 331 -4.25 -27.23 -19.29
C PRO A 331 -3.14 -26.28 -19.78
N ALA A 332 -2.07 -26.97 -20.18
CA ALA A 332 -0.73 -26.52 -20.51
C ALA A 332 -0.57 -25.85 -21.88
N VAL A 333 0.51 -25.08 -22.01
CA VAL A 333 1.35 -25.04 -23.21
C VAL A 333 2.80 -24.85 -22.79
N SER A 334 3.66 -25.73 -23.31
CA SER A 334 5.10 -25.76 -23.13
C SER A 334 5.79 -24.70 -23.99
N ASP A 335 6.95 -24.21 -23.56
CA ASP A 335 8.22 -24.56 -24.19
C ASP A 335 9.41 -23.97 -23.44
N ALA A 336 10.41 -24.82 -23.24
CA ALA A 336 11.66 -24.54 -22.57
C ALA A 336 12.67 -23.94 -23.55
N ILE A 337 13.50 -23.00 -23.08
CA ILE A 337 14.89 -22.89 -23.56
C ILE A 337 15.80 -22.58 -22.36
N THR A 338 16.64 -23.55 -22.05
CA THR A 338 17.86 -23.46 -21.23
C THR A 338 18.97 -22.78 -22.02
N ASN A 339 19.78 -21.93 -21.38
CA ASN A 339 21.22 -21.99 -21.64
C ASN A 339 22.08 -21.43 -20.49
N SER A 340 23.04 -22.25 -20.11
CA SER A 340 24.21 -21.99 -19.27
C SER A 340 25.19 -20.99 -19.91
N VAL A 341 26.07 -20.36 -19.12
CA VAL A 341 27.55 -20.52 -19.21
C VAL A 341 28.28 -19.65 -18.16
N SER A 342 29.42 -20.22 -17.76
CA SER A 342 30.43 -19.96 -16.74
C SER A 342 31.09 -18.57 -16.61
N GLY A 343 31.49 -18.26 -15.38
CA GLY A 343 32.90 -18.30 -14.96
C GLY A 343 33.81 -17.08 -15.16
N SER A 344 34.40 -16.68 -14.03
CA SER A 344 35.78 -16.17 -13.85
C SER A 344 36.00 -14.68 -13.51
N THR A 345 37.01 -14.55 -12.65
CA THR A 345 37.52 -13.46 -11.82
C THR A 345 38.34 -12.39 -12.55
N ARG A 346 38.29 -11.12 -12.11
CA ARG A 346 39.45 -10.34 -11.59
C ARG A 346 39.10 -8.86 -11.35
N SER A 347 39.75 -8.32 -10.32
CA SER A 347 39.67 -6.94 -9.83
C SER A 347 40.12 -5.86 -10.82
N ALA A 348 39.41 -4.74 -10.71
CA ALA A 348 39.66 -3.32 -11.01
C ALA A 348 40.86 -2.87 -11.86
N PRO A 349 40.64 -1.76 -12.59
CA PRO A 349 41.39 -0.55 -12.28
C PRO A 349 40.48 0.64 -11.90
N VAL A 350 41.02 1.50 -11.04
CA VAL A 350 40.50 2.83 -10.69
C VAL A 350 40.71 3.76 -11.90
N VAL A 351 39.64 4.40 -12.37
CA VAL A 351 39.71 5.55 -13.28
C VAL A 351 38.76 6.62 -12.76
N THR A 352 39.34 7.75 -12.36
CA THR A 352 38.64 9.01 -12.11
C THR A 352 38.33 9.65 -13.46
N ALA A 353 37.05 9.84 -13.80
CA ALA A 353 36.65 10.63 -14.95
C ALA A 353 35.34 11.38 -14.65
N THR A 354 35.46 12.70 -14.46
CA THR A 354 34.35 13.65 -14.59
C THR A 354 34.04 13.79 -16.08
N THR A 355 33.09 13.01 -16.60
CA THR A 355 32.57 13.20 -17.95
C THR A 355 31.19 13.86 -17.86
N GLN A 356 31.09 15.09 -18.35
CA GLN A 356 29.82 15.66 -18.75
C GLN A 356 29.22 14.74 -19.83
N ALA A 357 28.00 14.24 -19.60
CA ALA A 357 27.35 13.32 -20.54
C ALA A 357 27.20 13.97 -21.93
N PRO A 358 27.38 13.22 -23.04
CA PRO A 358 27.21 13.76 -24.39
C PRO A 358 25.79 14.31 -24.59
N SER A 359 25.69 15.42 -25.31
CA SER A 359 24.42 16.07 -25.63
C SER A 359 23.46 15.07 -26.33
N GLY A 360 22.27 14.89 -25.75
CA GLY A 360 21.22 14.00 -26.27
C GLY A 360 21.03 12.68 -25.51
N SER A 361 21.91 12.32 -24.58
CA SER A 361 21.75 11.15 -23.69
C SER A 361 20.74 11.41 -22.56
N ALA A 362 20.27 10.34 -21.91
CA ALA A 362 19.40 10.48 -20.74
C ALA A 362 20.13 11.25 -19.63
N ASP A 363 19.44 12.13 -18.93
CA ASP A 363 19.98 12.87 -17.78
C ASP A 363 19.04 12.83 -16.58
N MET A 364 19.55 13.22 -15.43
CA MET A 364 18.84 13.31 -14.17
C MET A 364 19.13 14.66 -13.52
N THR A 365 18.14 15.36 -13.00
CA THR A 365 18.38 16.53 -12.13
C THR A 365 17.98 16.22 -10.70
N VAL A 366 18.69 16.85 -9.76
CA VAL A 366 18.47 16.68 -8.33
C VAL A 366 18.28 18.03 -7.68
N ALA A 367 17.24 18.17 -6.86
CA ALA A 367 16.96 19.39 -6.12
C ALA A 367 16.48 19.09 -4.69
N PRO A 368 17.14 19.62 -3.63
CA PRO A 368 18.39 20.37 -3.67
C PRO A 368 19.61 19.45 -3.88
N THR A 369 20.72 19.99 -4.39
CA THR A 369 21.99 19.25 -4.57
C THR A 369 22.75 19.04 -3.25
N THR A 370 22.46 19.88 -2.25
CA THR A 370 22.87 19.71 -0.86
C THR A 370 21.61 19.73 0.01
N ALA A 371 21.37 18.65 0.75
CA ALA A 371 20.18 18.49 1.58
C ALA A 371 20.56 18.25 3.05
N ARG A 372 19.75 18.68 4.00
CA ARG A 372 19.91 18.25 5.39
C ARG A 372 19.46 16.79 5.53
N LYS A 373 20.04 16.03 6.47
CA LYS A 373 19.53 14.68 6.82
C LYS A 373 18.00 14.67 6.97
N GLY A 374 17.33 13.79 6.23
CA GLY A 374 15.88 13.62 6.19
C GLY A 374 15.09 14.78 5.54
N ALA A 375 15.74 15.65 4.78
CA ALA A 375 15.05 16.59 3.89
C ALA A 375 14.65 15.90 2.58
N ALA A 376 13.56 16.36 1.98
CA ALA A 376 13.09 15.89 0.68
C ALA A 376 14.10 16.25 -0.42
N VAL A 377 14.51 15.24 -1.19
CA VAL A 377 15.34 15.39 -2.39
C VAL A 377 14.52 14.94 -3.59
N LYS A 378 14.23 15.87 -4.50
CA LYS A 378 13.48 15.60 -5.72
C LYS A 378 14.42 15.22 -6.85
N PHE A 379 14.08 14.15 -7.54
CA PHE A 379 14.77 13.65 -8.71
C PHE A 379 13.89 13.81 -9.94
N THR A 380 14.46 14.29 -11.04
CA THR A 380 13.74 14.42 -12.32
C THR A 380 14.55 13.80 -13.45
N VAL A 381 13.96 12.84 -14.16
CA VAL A 381 14.58 12.23 -15.35
C VAL A 381 14.27 13.07 -16.58
N THR A 382 15.31 13.37 -17.33
CA THR A 382 15.21 13.87 -18.71
C THR A 382 15.55 12.71 -19.65
N PRO A 383 14.61 12.22 -20.47
CA PRO A 383 14.89 11.12 -21.38
C PRO A 383 15.88 11.51 -22.48
N THR A 384 16.51 10.50 -23.08
CA THR A 384 17.24 10.66 -24.35
C THR A 384 16.33 11.31 -25.39
N ALA A 385 16.88 12.28 -26.14
CA ALA A 385 16.10 13.05 -27.10
C ALA A 385 15.37 12.14 -28.11
N GLY A 386 14.07 12.38 -28.31
CA GLY A 386 13.24 11.60 -29.21
C GLY A 386 12.77 10.24 -28.67
N LYS A 387 13.11 9.87 -27.42
CA LYS A 387 12.64 8.63 -26.79
C LYS A 387 11.56 8.87 -25.73
N THR A 388 10.62 7.94 -25.65
CA THR A 388 9.56 7.94 -24.63
C THR A 388 9.89 6.92 -23.54
N ILE A 389 9.87 7.36 -22.29
CA ILE A 389 10.10 6.49 -21.13
C ILE A 389 8.94 5.49 -21.02
N LYS A 390 9.27 4.20 -20.99
CA LYS A 390 8.32 3.12 -20.66
C LYS A 390 8.31 2.84 -19.16
N SER A 391 9.48 2.79 -18.53
CA SER A 391 9.64 2.62 -17.09
C SER A 391 10.97 3.17 -16.61
N VAL A 392 11.06 3.47 -15.32
CA VAL A 392 12.32 3.83 -14.65
C VAL A 392 12.51 2.97 -13.41
N TRP A 393 13.77 2.78 -13.04
CA TRP A 393 14.21 2.05 -11.87
C TRP A 393 15.26 2.86 -11.13
N TRP A 394 14.96 3.21 -9.88
CA TRP A 394 15.82 4.02 -9.04
C TRP A 394 16.57 3.18 -8.01
N SER A 395 17.81 3.56 -7.73
CA SER A 395 18.51 3.29 -6.48
C SER A 395 19.05 4.61 -5.95
N PHE A 396 19.00 4.83 -4.65
CA PHE A 396 19.39 6.11 -4.06
C PHE A 396 20.79 6.12 -3.44
N ASP A 397 21.42 4.96 -3.27
CA ASP A 397 22.66 4.84 -2.50
C ASP A 397 23.74 3.97 -3.15
N ALA A 398 23.41 2.90 -3.88
CA ALA A 398 24.39 2.06 -4.57
C ALA A 398 23.84 1.24 -5.76
N THR A 399 24.71 0.86 -6.70
CA THR A 399 24.35 -0.04 -7.83
C THR A 399 23.84 -1.40 -7.36
N SER A 400 24.46 -1.94 -6.30
CA SER A 400 24.05 -3.21 -5.71
C SER A 400 22.62 -3.17 -5.17
N HIS A 401 22.09 -1.98 -4.88
CA HIS A 401 20.75 -1.79 -4.34
C HIS A 401 19.71 -1.47 -5.42
N MET A 402 20.07 -1.52 -6.71
CA MET A 402 19.13 -1.30 -7.82
C MET A 402 17.92 -2.25 -7.76
N ASN A 403 18.07 -3.40 -7.09
CA ASN A 403 17.00 -4.39 -6.91
C ASN A 403 16.39 -4.36 -5.50
N THR A 404 17.02 -3.70 -4.52
CA THR A 404 16.68 -3.87 -3.09
C THR A 404 16.10 -2.61 -2.42
N TRP A 405 16.27 -1.43 -3.03
CA TRP A 405 15.85 -0.14 -2.46
C TRP A 405 15.44 0.82 -3.59
N ASN A 406 14.18 0.77 -4.02
CA ASN A 406 13.83 1.35 -5.32
C ASN A 406 12.61 2.28 -5.35
N SER A 407 12.59 3.06 -6.43
CA SER A 407 11.41 3.75 -6.91
C SER A 407 11.16 3.46 -8.37
N ARG A 408 9.89 3.30 -8.75
CA ARG A 408 9.44 3.19 -10.14
C ARG A 408 8.78 4.46 -10.66
N ALA A 409 8.62 5.48 -9.81
CA ALA A 409 8.11 6.77 -10.23
C ALA A 409 9.11 7.46 -11.16
N THR A 410 8.63 8.05 -12.26
CA THR A 410 9.49 8.76 -13.22
C THR A 410 10.34 9.84 -12.54
N ASN A 411 9.73 10.61 -11.63
CA ASN A 411 10.38 11.72 -10.92
C ASN A 411 10.12 11.60 -9.41
N PRO A 412 10.86 10.74 -8.68
CA PRO A 412 10.60 10.47 -7.27
C PRO A 412 11.10 11.58 -6.36
N THR A 413 10.55 11.63 -5.16
CA THR A 413 11.12 12.34 -4.02
C THR A 413 11.66 11.30 -3.04
N PHE A 414 12.86 11.52 -2.51
CA PHE A 414 13.51 10.59 -1.59
C PHE A 414 14.11 11.32 -0.39
N PHE A 415 14.17 10.66 0.77
CA PHE A 415 14.64 11.22 2.04
C PHE A 415 15.83 10.42 2.56
N TYR A 416 17.01 11.06 2.63
CA TYR A 416 18.22 10.36 3.05
C TYR A 416 18.31 10.21 4.59
N PRO A 417 18.54 8.98 5.12
CA PRO A 417 18.58 8.71 6.57
C PRO A 417 19.87 9.11 7.27
N ALA A 418 20.93 9.35 6.51
CA ALA A 418 22.25 9.61 7.04
C ALA A 418 22.89 10.78 6.31
N THR A 419 23.79 11.46 7.03
CA THR A 419 24.70 12.40 6.40
C THR A 419 25.74 11.61 5.59
N GLY A 420 26.22 12.19 4.51
CA GLY A 420 27.16 11.55 3.61
C GLY A 420 26.93 11.92 2.15
N THR A 421 27.80 11.42 1.29
CA THR A 421 27.66 11.54 -0.17
C THR A 421 27.11 10.24 -0.71
N PHE A 422 25.96 10.32 -1.39
CA PHE A 422 25.27 9.21 -2.01
C PHE A 422 25.40 9.30 -3.53
N ALA A 423 25.29 8.17 -4.23
CA ALA A 423 25.38 8.09 -5.68
C ALA A 423 24.09 7.49 -6.28
N PRO A 424 22.96 8.23 -6.22
CA PRO A 424 21.72 7.78 -6.82
C PRO A 424 21.90 7.48 -8.30
N LEU A 425 21.18 6.45 -8.73
CA LEU A 425 21.25 5.81 -10.02
C LEU A 425 19.83 5.60 -10.51
N VAL A 426 19.58 5.97 -11.76
CA VAL A 426 18.33 5.64 -12.46
C VAL A 426 18.63 4.83 -13.71
N LYS A 427 17.92 3.73 -13.87
CA LYS A 427 17.84 2.95 -15.10
C LYS A 427 16.53 3.26 -15.79
N VAL A 428 16.60 3.81 -17.00
CA VAL A 428 15.46 4.16 -17.84
C VAL A 428 15.29 3.08 -18.90
N THR A 429 14.08 2.55 -19.05
CA THR A 429 13.71 1.68 -20.18
C THR A 429 12.76 2.45 -21.08
N TYR A 430 13.03 2.45 -22.38
CA TYR A 430 12.24 3.15 -23.39
C TYR A 430 11.21 2.22 -24.04
N THR A 431 10.23 2.81 -24.71
CA THR A 431 9.18 2.06 -25.43
C THR A 431 9.73 1.22 -26.58
N ASP A 432 10.89 1.61 -27.15
CA ASP A 432 11.62 0.86 -28.18
C ASP A 432 12.45 -0.33 -27.62
N GLY A 433 12.38 -0.57 -26.30
CA GLY A 433 13.09 -1.66 -25.61
C GLY A 433 14.53 -1.35 -25.22
N THR A 434 15.07 -0.21 -25.63
CA THR A 434 16.43 0.20 -25.23
C THR A 434 16.47 0.75 -23.80
N THR A 435 17.66 0.78 -23.19
CA THR A 435 17.85 1.26 -21.82
C THR A 435 18.96 2.31 -21.71
N ALA A 436 18.86 3.20 -20.73
CA ALA A 436 19.91 4.14 -20.33
C ALA A 436 20.10 4.13 -18.81
N GLU A 437 21.31 4.39 -18.33
CA GLU A 437 21.61 4.53 -16.90
C GLU A 437 22.25 5.89 -16.63
N VAL A 438 21.79 6.57 -15.58
CA VAL A 438 22.27 7.90 -15.17
C VAL A 438 22.61 7.90 -13.68
N ARG A 439 23.77 8.45 -13.32
CA ARG A 439 24.22 8.65 -11.94
C ARG A 439 24.53 10.11 -11.67
N LYS A 440 24.11 10.63 -10.52
CA LYS A 440 24.63 11.90 -9.99
C LYS A 440 24.79 11.83 -8.49
N SER A 441 25.85 12.43 -7.97
CA SER A 441 26.08 12.46 -6.52
C SER A 441 25.16 13.46 -5.82
N VAL A 442 24.76 13.13 -4.60
CA VAL A 442 23.99 14.00 -3.70
C VAL A 442 24.70 14.04 -2.36
N THR A 443 24.94 15.23 -1.83
CA THR A 443 25.54 15.39 -0.51
C THR A 443 24.47 15.74 0.50
N VAL A 444 24.43 14.95 1.58
CA VAL A 444 23.51 15.13 2.69
C VAL A 444 24.32 15.56 3.90
N THR A 445 24.02 16.74 4.43
CA THR A 445 24.72 17.37 5.56
C THR A 445 23.96 17.27 6.87
#